data_AF-A0A136A569-F1
#
_entry.id   AF-A0A136A569-F1
#
_cell.length_a   1.000
_cell.length_b   1.000
_cell.length_c   1.000
_cell.angle_alpha   90.00
_cell.angle_beta   90.00
_cell.angle_gamma   90.00
#
_symmetry.space_group_name_H-M   'P 1'
#
loop_
_entity.id
_entity.type
_entity.pdbx_description
1 polymer ?
#
loop_
_entity_poly.entity_id
_entity_poly.type
_entity_poly.pdbx_seq_one_letter_code
_entity_poly.pdbx_strand_id
1 'polypeptide(L)'
;MTHTIDWRPSASIETLQQRANIIRQIRDFFYQREVLEVDTPALSHASVTDLHLRAFSTQFNDPGAPKASTLYLQTSPEFAMKRLLCAGSGAIFQLSKAFRNEEAGRWHNPEFTMLEWYRPDFDHFMLMDEMDDLVMPILATGKAQRLTYQQAFMQVLACDPIATDLVELQRLCVELGYAELAVKEDDKDVLLNLLFSQHIEPAISQQQPCFVYDFPASQAALAKLNPEDPRVAQRFELYYKGVELANGFHELSDPQEQRQRFLQDNIKRQQHGLPIIAVDEYFLAALENGLPPCAGVALGVDRLLMLALDCKRVSQVLAFSHTNA
;
A
#
# COMPACT_ATOMS: atom_id res chain seq x y z
N MET A 1 5.36 -32.84 29.73
CA MET A 1 5.30 -31.43 30.19
C MET A 1 4.03 -30.84 29.62
N THR A 2 3.10 -30.38 30.45
CA THR A 2 1.89 -29.71 29.99
C THR A 2 2.30 -28.37 29.38
N HIS A 3 2.22 -28.26 28.05
CA HIS A 3 2.35 -26.96 27.39
C HIS A 3 1.21 -26.07 27.89
N THR A 4 1.52 -25.13 28.78
CA THR A 4 0.56 -24.11 29.18
C THR A 4 0.32 -23.19 27.99
N ILE A 5 -0.93 -23.12 27.54
CA ILE A 5 -1.36 -22.20 26.49
C ILE A 5 -1.21 -20.78 27.03
N ASP A 6 -0.46 -19.94 26.32
CA ASP A 6 -0.31 -18.53 26.67
C ASP A 6 -1.48 -17.72 26.10
N TRP A 7 -2.42 -17.35 26.98
CA TRP A 7 -3.63 -16.59 26.64
C TRP A 7 -3.39 -15.07 26.62
N ARG A 8 -2.18 -14.62 27.00
CA ARG A 8 -1.89 -13.19 27.16
C ARG A 8 -1.79 -12.48 25.81
N PRO A 9 -2.04 -11.14 25.79
CA PRO A 9 -1.82 -10.34 24.59
C PRO A 9 -0.35 -10.33 24.17
N SER A 10 -0.11 -10.12 22.88
CA SER A 10 1.23 -10.03 22.29
C SER A 10 1.93 -8.71 22.65
N ALA A 11 1.15 -7.62 22.72
CA ALA A 11 1.60 -6.31 23.18
C ALA A 11 1.40 -6.12 24.69
N SER A 12 2.24 -5.28 25.30
CA SER A 12 2.00 -4.83 26.68
C SER A 12 0.79 -3.89 26.74
N ILE A 13 0.15 -3.79 27.91
CA ILE A 13 -0.96 -2.86 28.12
C ILE A 13 -0.53 -1.41 27.89
N GLU A 14 0.70 -1.05 28.27
CA GLU A 14 1.28 0.27 28.01
C GLU A 14 1.36 0.56 26.50
N THR A 15 1.83 -0.40 25.69
CA THR A 15 1.86 -0.26 24.23
C THR A 15 0.45 -0.11 23.66
N LEU A 16 -0.54 -0.84 24.18
CA LEU A 16 -1.94 -0.70 23.75
C LEU A 16 -2.54 0.66 24.11
N GLN A 17 -2.15 1.26 25.24
CA GLN A 17 -2.54 2.62 25.60
C GLN A 17 -1.91 3.65 24.65
N GLN A 18 -0.64 3.49 24.28
CA GLN A 18 0.01 4.35 23.28
C GLN A 18 -0.62 4.20 21.89
N ARG A 19 -0.96 2.97 21.48
CA ARG A 19 -1.74 2.70 20.27
C ARG A 19 -3.05 3.48 20.26
N ALA A 20 -3.82 3.43 21.35
CA ALA A 20 -5.08 4.16 21.45
C ALA A 20 -4.88 5.69 21.34
N ASN A 21 -3.83 6.22 21.97
CA ASN A 21 -3.50 7.65 21.89
C ASN A 21 -3.13 8.09 20.47
N ILE A 22 -2.31 7.31 19.75
CA ILE A 22 -1.91 7.61 18.37
C ILE A 22 -3.10 7.49 17.42
N ILE A 23 -3.97 6.49 17.60
CA ILE A 23 -5.21 6.38 16.82
C ILE A 23 -6.11 7.60 17.04
N ARG A 24 -6.23 8.09 18.29
CA ARG A 24 -6.97 9.32 18.57
C ARG A 24 -6.32 10.53 17.88
N GLN A 25 -4.99 10.67 17.97
CA GLN A 25 -4.25 11.75 17.32
C GLN A 25 -4.48 11.78 15.80
N ILE A 26 -4.49 10.61 15.15
CA ILE A 26 -4.82 10.47 13.73
C ILE A 26 -6.24 10.99 13.45
N ARG A 27 -7.24 10.57 14.23
CA ARG A 27 -8.62 11.08 14.06
C ARG A 27 -8.71 12.58 14.26
N ASP A 28 -8.11 13.10 15.33
CA ASP A 28 -8.11 14.52 15.64
C ASP A 28 -7.48 15.34 14.49
N PHE A 29 -6.40 14.84 13.88
CA PHE A 29 -5.74 15.45 12.72
C PHE A 29 -6.70 15.63 11.53
N PHE A 30 -7.48 14.60 11.21
CA PHE A 30 -8.43 14.62 10.09
C PHE A 30 -9.68 15.42 10.41
N TYR A 31 -10.22 15.33 11.64
CA TYR A 31 -11.37 16.13 12.06
C TYR A 31 -11.07 17.62 12.07
N GLN A 32 -9.86 18.03 12.46
CA GLN A 32 -9.42 19.44 12.37
C GLN A 32 -9.35 19.96 10.93
N ARG A 33 -9.24 19.08 9.95
CA ARG A 33 -9.18 19.40 8.51
C ARG A 33 -10.47 19.05 7.78
N GLU A 34 -11.56 18.83 8.52
CA GLU A 34 -12.90 18.54 8.02
C GLU A 34 -12.93 17.35 7.03
N VAL A 35 -12.10 16.34 7.27
CA VAL A 35 -12.12 15.08 6.50
C VAL A 35 -13.08 14.11 7.18
N LEU A 36 -14.05 13.61 6.41
CA LEU A 36 -15.09 12.72 6.92
C LEU A 36 -14.53 11.32 7.20
N GLU A 37 -14.67 10.80 8.42
CA GLU A 37 -14.42 9.39 8.70
C GLU A 37 -15.55 8.55 8.09
N VAL A 38 -15.19 7.55 7.28
CA VAL A 38 -16.14 6.61 6.67
C VAL A 38 -15.84 5.17 7.11
N ASP A 39 -16.85 4.31 7.03
CA ASP A 39 -16.69 2.88 7.25
C ASP A 39 -17.23 2.12 6.03
N THR A 40 -16.35 1.36 5.38
CA THR A 40 -16.63 0.58 4.18
C THR A 40 -16.53 -0.94 4.45
N PRO A 41 -17.24 -1.78 3.67
CA PRO A 41 -17.34 -3.21 3.97
C PRO A 41 -15.99 -3.94 3.98
N ALA A 42 -15.74 -4.75 5.02
CA ALA A 42 -14.59 -5.66 5.06
C ALA A 42 -14.68 -6.83 4.07
N LEU A 43 -15.90 -7.16 3.62
CA LEU A 43 -16.19 -8.22 2.66
C LEU A 43 -16.74 -7.64 1.37
N SER A 44 -16.20 -8.07 0.23
CA SER A 44 -16.63 -7.66 -1.10
C SER A 44 -16.89 -8.86 -2.02
N HIS A 45 -17.74 -8.67 -3.03
CA HIS A 45 -17.97 -9.65 -4.10
C HIS A 45 -16.80 -9.74 -5.09
N ALA A 46 -15.94 -8.71 -5.11
CA ALA A 46 -14.74 -8.65 -5.94
C ALA A 46 -13.50 -8.43 -5.07
N SER A 47 -12.32 -8.64 -5.68
CA SER A 47 -11.02 -8.41 -5.06
C SER A 47 -10.13 -7.66 -6.06
N VAL A 48 -8.98 -7.19 -5.60
CA VAL A 48 -7.96 -6.58 -6.45
C VAL A 48 -7.34 -7.59 -7.43
N THR A 49 -6.99 -7.13 -8.63
CA THR A 49 -6.27 -7.91 -9.65
C THR A 49 -4.75 -7.86 -9.49
N ASP A 50 -4.23 -6.99 -8.62
CA ASP A 50 -2.79 -6.81 -8.38
C ASP A 50 -2.04 -8.16 -8.30
N LEU A 51 -0.95 -8.28 -9.07
CA LEU A 51 -0.18 -9.51 -9.24
C LEU A 51 0.44 -10.00 -7.93
N HIS A 52 0.82 -9.10 -7.04
CA HIS A 52 1.53 -9.39 -5.81
C HIS A 52 0.59 -9.62 -4.63
N LEU A 53 -0.63 -9.08 -4.68
CA LEU A 53 -1.61 -9.23 -3.61
C LEU A 53 -2.37 -10.57 -3.67
N ARG A 54 -2.59 -11.15 -2.48
CA ARG A 54 -3.44 -12.33 -2.28
C ARG A 54 -4.54 -12.01 -1.28
N ALA A 55 -5.79 -11.99 -1.72
CA ALA A 55 -6.92 -11.82 -0.83
C ALA A 55 -7.31 -13.15 -0.15
N PHE A 56 -7.76 -13.06 1.10
CA PHE A 56 -8.55 -14.14 1.70
C PHE A 56 -9.93 -14.20 1.04
N SER A 57 -10.51 -15.40 0.98
CA SER A 57 -11.89 -15.59 0.52
C SER A 57 -12.68 -16.41 1.52
N THR A 58 -14.00 -16.23 1.52
CA THR A 58 -14.95 -16.94 2.36
C THR A 58 -16.25 -17.22 1.60
N GLN A 59 -17.08 -18.11 2.13
CA GLN A 59 -18.40 -18.43 1.57
C GLN A 59 -19.50 -17.76 2.41
N PHE A 60 -20.32 -16.93 1.76
CA PHE A 60 -21.51 -16.35 2.34
C PHE A 60 -22.74 -17.20 2.01
N ASN A 61 -23.30 -17.79 3.05
CA ASN A 61 -24.49 -18.65 2.98
C ASN A 61 -25.73 -17.84 3.37
N ASP A 62 -26.34 -17.17 2.39
CA ASP A 62 -27.61 -16.47 2.57
C ASP A 62 -28.77 -17.48 2.59
N PRO A 63 -29.58 -17.55 3.67
CA PRO A 63 -30.76 -18.41 3.73
C PRO A 63 -31.77 -18.19 2.60
N GLY A 64 -31.81 -16.99 2.00
CA GLY A 64 -32.68 -16.65 0.89
C GLY A 64 -32.11 -16.99 -0.49
N ALA A 65 -30.81 -17.28 -0.59
CA ALA A 65 -30.16 -17.57 -1.86
C ALA A 65 -30.14 -19.09 -2.15
N PRO A 66 -30.30 -19.50 -3.41
CA PRO A 66 -30.25 -20.92 -3.77
C PRO A 66 -28.83 -21.51 -3.68
N LYS A 67 -27.80 -20.67 -3.63
CA LYS A 67 -26.39 -21.07 -3.57
C LYS A 67 -25.59 -20.08 -2.72
N ALA A 68 -24.57 -20.59 -2.04
CA ALA A 68 -23.56 -19.77 -1.40
C ALA A 68 -22.84 -18.88 -2.43
N SER A 69 -22.45 -17.69 -2.02
CA SER A 69 -21.64 -16.77 -2.82
C SER A 69 -20.25 -16.62 -2.22
N THR A 70 -19.23 -16.51 -3.07
CA THR A 70 -17.86 -16.24 -2.60
C THR A 70 -17.72 -14.75 -2.34
N LEU A 71 -17.18 -14.41 -1.17
CA LEU A 71 -16.77 -13.05 -0.81
C LEU A 71 -15.27 -13.03 -0.53
N TYR A 72 -14.65 -11.88 -0.71
CA TYR A 72 -13.25 -11.63 -0.45
C TYR A 72 -13.11 -10.64 0.70
N LEU A 73 -12.13 -10.88 1.58
CA LEU A 73 -11.73 -9.86 2.55
C LEU A 73 -10.92 -8.78 1.82
N GLN A 74 -11.22 -7.51 2.11
CA GLN A 74 -10.57 -6.39 1.44
C GLN A 74 -9.07 -6.31 1.76
N THR A 75 -8.24 -6.17 0.73
CA THR A 75 -6.80 -5.92 0.87
C THR A 75 -6.49 -4.43 1.15
N SER A 76 -7.45 -3.56 0.85
CA SER A 76 -7.56 -2.13 1.15
C SER A 76 -9.03 -1.69 0.89
N PRO A 77 -9.54 -0.65 1.56
CA PRO A 77 -10.86 -0.05 1.28
C PRO A 77 -10.96 0.77 -0.02
N GLU A 78 -9.88 0.89 -0.80
CA GLU A 78 -9.73 1.77 -1.98
C GLU A 78 -10.95 1.80 -2.93
N PHE A 79 -11.42 0.65 -3.42
CA PHE A 79 -12.53 0.62 -4.38
C PHE A 79 -13.82 1.17 -3.79
N ALA A 80 -14.11 0.84 -2.52
CA ALA A 80 -15.30 1.33 -1.85
C ALA A 80 -15.20 2.84 -1.56
N MET A 81 -14.02 3.32 -1.15
CA MET A 81 -13.78 4.75 -0.91
C MET A 81 -13.86 5.57 -2.21
N LYS A 82 -13.28 5.08 -3.32
CA LYS A 82 -13.43 5.74 -4.62
C LYS A 82 -14.89 5.80 -5.09
N ARG A 83 -15.68 4.76 -4.82
CA ARG A 83 -17.13 4.79 -5.08
C ARG A 83 -17.85 5.85 -4.25
N LEU A 84 -17.43 6.10 -3.00
CA LEU A 84 -17.95 7.21 -2.19
C LEU A 84 -17.55 8.57 -2.78
N LEU A 85 -16.33 8.72 -3.29
CA LEU A 85 -15.89 9.94 -3.98
C LEU A 85 -16.75 10.23 -5.21
N CYS A 86 -16.99 9.22 -6.06
CA CYS A 86 -17.91 9.34 -7.20
C CYS A 86 -19.35 9.67 -6.77
N ALA A 87 -19.76 9.26 -5.58
CA ALA A 87 -21.05 9.60 -4.98
C ALA A 87 -21.07 11.00 -4.33
N GLY A 88 -19.97 11.76 -4.38
CA GLY A 88 -19.89 13.12 -3.86
C GLY A 88 -19.59 13.22 -2.37
N SER A 89 -18.91 12.24 -1.77
CA SER A 89 -18.59 12.25 -0.33
C SER A 89 -17.70 13.43 0.11
N GLY A 90 -16.97 14.05 -0.82
CA GLY A 90 -15.90 14.99 -0.49
C GLY A 90 -14.68 14.28 0.09
N ALA A 91 -13.85 15.01 0.85
CA ALA A 91 -12.66 14.45 1.49
C ALA A 91 -13.02 13.43 2.57
N ILE A 92 -12.45 12.23 2.48
CA ILE A 92 -12.76 11.10 3.36
C ILE A 92 -11.49 10.42 3.88
N PHE A 93 -11.56 9.85 5.08
CA PHE A 93 -10.55 8.94 5.63
C PHE A 93 -11.21 7.73 6.29
N GLN A 94 -10.47 6.62 6.42
CA GLN A 94 -10.92 5.42 7.10
C GLN A 94 -9.76 4.79 7.87
N LEU A 95 -10.04 4.40 9.12
CA LEU A 95 -9.21 3.49 9.90
C LEU A 95 -9.88 2.12 9.91
N SER A 96 -9.39 1.16 9.13
CA SER A 96 -10.01 -0.16 8.98
C SER A 96 -9.01 -1.29 9.07
N LYS A 97 -9.54 -2.51 9.20
CA LYS A 97 -8.76 -3.72 8.98
C LYS A 97 -8.65 -4.01 7.49
N ALA A 98 -7.42 -4.26 7.06
CA ALA A 98 -7.09 -4.82 5.77
C ALA A 98 -6.55 -6.25 5.97
N PHE A 99 -6.79 -7.12 4.99
CA PHE A 99 -6.48 -8.54 5.06
C PHE A 99 -5.68 -8.97 3.84
N ARG A 100 -4.50 -9.56 4.05
CA ARG A 100 -3.64 -10.06 2.99
C ARG A 100 -3.17 -11.48 3.34
N ASN A 101 -3.47 -12.43 2.47
CA ASN A 101 -3.09 -13.84 2.60
C ASN A 101 -1.64 -14.04 2.11
N GLU A 102 -0.74 -13.36 2.81
CA GLU A 102 0.70 -13.27 2.54
C GLU A 102 1.49 -13.75 3.75
N GLU A 103 2.82 -13.69 3.67
CA GLU A 103 3.69 -14.12 4.77
C GLU A 103 3.48 -13.26 6.02
N ALA A 104 3.36 -13.92 7.17
CA ALA A 104 3.44 -13.26 8.47
C ALA A 104 4.91 -13.16 8.91
N GLY A 105 5.35 -11.97 9.34
CA GLY A 105 6.76 -11.72 9.58
C GLY A 105 7.03 -10.61 10.58
N ARG A 106 8.22 -10.03 10.48
CA ARG A 106 8.65 -8.91 11.35
C ARG A 106 7.73 -7.69 11.19
N TRP A 107 7.35 -7.38 9.96
CA TRP A 107 6.60 -6.18 9.55
C TRP A 107 5.19 -6.50 9.02
N HIS A 108 4.79 -7.77 9.01
CA HIS A 108 3.57 -8.25 8.36
C HIS A 108 2.75 -9.13 9.31
N ASN A 109 1.44 -8.89 9.35
CA ASN A 109 0.45 -9.75 9.98
C ASN A 109 -0.72 -9.92 9.01
N PRO A 110 -1.37 -11.10 8.89
CA PRO A 110 -2.40 -11.37 7.88
C PRO A 110 -3.60 -10.42 7.93
N GLU A 111 -3.90 -9.87 9.11
CA GLU A 111 -4.76 -8.71 9.28
C GLU A 111 -3.98 -7.56 9.92
N PHE A 112 -4.18 -6.34 9.45
CA PHE A 112 -3.48 -5.16 9.96
C PHE A 112 -4.38 -3.93 9.85
N THR A 113 -4.05 -2.89 10.62
CA THR A 113 -4.79 -1.63 10.60
C THR A 113 -4.21 -0.71 9.53
N MET A 114 -5.07 -0.31 8.60
CA MET A 114 -4.77 0.64 7.55
C MET A 114 -5.45 1.96 7.86
N LEU A 115 -4.72 3.05 7.66
CA LEU A 115 -5.26 4.39 7.54
C LEU A 115 -5.27 4.71 6.05
N GLU A 116 -6.42 4.94 5.46
CA GLU A 116 -6.51 5.34 4.06
C GLU A 116 -7.35 6.61 3.93
N TRP A 117 -6.94 7.55 3.09
CA TRP A 117 -7.69 8.78 2.89
C TRP A 117 -7.53 9.33 1.48
N TYR A 118 -8.52 10.13 1.08
CA TYR A 118 -8.62 10.73 -0.24
C TYR A 118 -8.96 12.21 -0.14
N ARG A 119 -8.28 13.01 -0.97
CA ARG A 119 -8.42 14.46 -1.04
C ARG A 119 -8.83 14.87 -2.46
N PRO A 120 -10.09 15.25 -2.69
CA PRO A 120 -10.49 15.96 -3.90
C PRO A 120 -9.66 17.23 -4.09
N ASP A 121 -9.35 17.54 -5.35
CA ASP A 121 -8.56 18.69 -5.79
C ASP A 121 -7.10 18.72 -5.34
N PHE A 122 -6.62 17.68 -4.65
CA PHE A 122 -5.19 17.51 -4.36
C PHE A 122 -4.48 16.79 -5.49
N ASP A 123 -3.27 17.22 -5.79
CA ASP A 123 -2.28 16.36 -6.42
C ASP A 123 -1.49 15.55 -5.36
N HIS A 124 -0.64 14.66 -5.84
CA HIS A 124 0.17 13.82 -4.96
C HIS A 124 1.25 14.60 -4.17
N PHE A 125 1.68 15.78 -4.61
CA PHE A 125 2.61 16.62 -3.84
C PHE A 125 1.93 17.26 -2.63
N MET A 126 0.73 17.79 -2.81
CA MET A 126 -0.10 18.29 -1.72
C MET A 126 -0.43 17.18 -0.72
N LEU A 127 -0.70 15.97 -1.20
CA LEU A 127 -0.93 14.81 -0.33
C LEU A 127 0.33 14.37 0.42
N MET A 128 1.51 14.44 -0.20
CA MET A 128 2.78 14.22 0.50
C MET A 128 3.03 15.25 1.60
N ASP A 129 2.71 16.53 1.39
CA ASP A 129 2.84 17.56 2.45
C ASP A 129 1.86 17.28 3.61
N GLU A 130 0.62 16.90 3.33
CA GLU A 130 -0.34 16.53 4.37
C GLU A 130 0.08 15.28 5.15
N MET A 131 0.63 14.28 4.47
CA MET A 131 1.15 13.10 5.15
C MET A 131 2.33 13.46 6.05
N ASP A 132 3.24 14.33 5.60
CA ASP A 132 4.38 14.79 6.39
C ASP A 132 3.90 15.48 7.68
N ASP A 133 2.88 16.35 7.58
CA ASP A 133 2.22 16.99 8.73
C ASP A 133 1.63 15.98 9.73
N LEU A 134 1.11 14.84 9.24
CA LEU A 134 0.55 13.78 10.07
C LEU A 134 1.64 12.97 10.77
N VAL A 135 2.65 12.51 10.02
CA VAL A 135 3.64 11.53 10.51
C VAL A 135 4.72 12.18 11.36
N MET A 136 5.13 13.41 11.07
CA MET A 136 6.19 14.12 11.77
C MET A 136 5.98 14.18 13.30
N PRO A 137 4.82 14.62 13.83
CA PRO A 137 4.59 14.65 15.27
C PRO A 137 4.44 13.26 15.91
N ILE A 138 3.99 12.25 15.15
CA ILE A 138 3.84 10.87 15.66
C ILE A 138 5.20 10.18 15.78
N LEU A 139 6.06 10.35 14.78
CA LEU A 139 7.40 9.75 14.73
C LEU A 139 8.46 10.56 15.48
N ALA A 140 8.14 11.80 15.89
CA ALA A 140 9.08 12.76 16.47
C ALA A 140 10.32 12.97 15.57
N THR A 141 10.10 13.15 14.27
CA THR A 141 11.14 13.34 13.25
C THR A 141 11.18 14.77 12.72
N GLY A 142 12.18 15.07 11.87
CA GLY A 142 12.15 16.26 11.00
C GLY A 142 11.27 16.05 9.76
N LYS A 143 11.18 17.10 8.94
CA LYS A 143 10.46 17.10 7.65
C LYS A 143 10.97 15.99 6.74
N ALA A 144 10.08 15.29 6.03
CA ALA A 144 10.48 14.24 5.11
C ALA A 144 11.32 14.79 3.94
N GLN A 145 12.29 13.99 3.49
CA GLN A 145 12.99 14.23 2.22
C GLN A 145 12.11 13.80 1.05
N ARG A 146 12.41 14.29 -0.15
CA ARG A 146 11.74 13.87 -1.38
C ARG A 146 12.79 13.55 -2.44
N LEU A 147 12.71 12.37 -3.02
CA LEU A 147 13.51 11.92 -4.15
C LEU A 147 12.59 11.37 -5.23
N THR A 148 12.88 11.64 -6.49
CA THR A 148 12.29 10.81 -7.54
C THR A 148 12.87 9.40 -7.46
N TYR A 149 12.14 8.40 -7.96
CA TYR A 149 12.62 7.03 -8.08
C TYR A 149 13.95 6.97 -8.84
N GLN A 150 14.05 7.75 -9.92
CA GLN A 150 15.28 7.89 -10.71
C GLN A 150 16.43 8.48 -9.88
N GLN A 151 16.20 9.56 -9.12
CA GLN A 151 17.22 10.17 -8.25
C GLN A 151 17.69 9.20 -7.17
N ALA A 152 16.79 8.42 -6.57
CA ALA A 152 17.14 7.45 -5.54
C ALA A 152 18.08 6.36 -6.09
N PHE A 153 17.77 5.81 -7.26
CA PHE A 153 18.65 4.86 -7.96
C PHE A 153 19.99 5.47 -8.38
N MET A 154 19.97 6.68 -8.93
CA MET A 154 21.20 7.37 -9.35
C MET A 154 22.12 7.67 -8.17
N GLN A 155 21.57 8.06 -7.02
CA GLN A 155 22.34 8.38 -5.82
C GLN A 155 23.00 7.14 -5.19
N VAL A 156 22.29 6.01 -5.16
CA VAL A 156 22.74 4.81 -4.42
C VAL A 156 23.47 3.81 -5.31
N LEU A 157 23.01 3.62 -6.54
CA LEU A 157 23.50 2.58 -7.46
C LEU A 157 24.15 3.14 -8.73
N ALA A 158 24.17 4.47 -8.92
CA ALA A 158 24.65 5.12 -10.15
C ALA A 158 24.02 4.54 -11.43
N CYS A 159 22.74 4.16 -11.33
CA CYS A 159 21.97 3.53 -12.40
C CYS A 159 20.71 4.35 -12.67
N ASP A 160 20.35 4.55 -13.94
CA ASP A 160 19.08 5.17 -14.32
C ASP A 160 18.02 4.09 -14.53
N PRO A 161 17.06 3.88 -13.61
CA PRO A 161 16.10 2.78 -13.70
C PRO A 161 15.14 2.92 -14.88
N ILE A 162 14.97 4.14 -15.41
CA ILE A 162 14.07 4.43 -16.52
C ILE A 162 14.75 4.13 -17.85
N ALA A 163 16.01 4.55 -18.02
CA ALA A 163 16.76 4.39 -19.27
C ALA A 163 17.47 3.03 -19.41
N THR A 164 17.93 2.42 -18.31
CA THR A 164 18.70 1.17 -18.33
C THR A 164 17.87 0.02 -18.88
N ASP A 165 18.45 -0.82 -19.73
CA ASP A 165 17.75 -1.97 -20.28
C ASP A 165 17.75 -3.18 -19.33
N LEU A 166 17.05 -4.26 -19.71
CA LEU A 166 16.96 -5.47 -18.89
C LEU A 166 18.33 -6.13 -18.68
N VAL A 167 19.17 -6.18 -19.71
CA VAL A 167 20.47 -6.88 -19.66
C VAL A 167 21.44 -6.14 -18.73
N GLU A 168 21.44 -4.82 -18.78
CA GLU A 168 22.23 -3.98 -17.90
C GLU A 168 21.76 -4.08 -16.44
N LEU A 169 20.45 -4.13 -16.19
CA LEU A 169 19.91 -4.37 -14.85
C LEU A 169 20.26 -5.77 -14.33
N GLN A 170 20.17 -6.81 -15.17
CA GLN A 170 20.60 -8.16 -14.81
C GLN A 170 22.09 -8.18 -14.42
N ARG A 171 22.95 -7.50 -15.18
CA ARG A 171 24.37 -7.38 -14.85
C ARG A 171 24.58 -6.69 -13.50
N LEU A 172 23.90 -5.58 -13.25
CA LEU A 172 23.96 -4.88 -11.96
C LEU A 172 23.53 -5.79 -10.81
N CYS A 173 22.42 -6.53 -10.95
CA CYS A 173 21.98 -7.49 -9.94
C CYS A 173 23.00 -8.60 -9.71
N VAL A 174 23.67 -9.11 -10.76
CA VAL A 174 24.75 -10.10 -10.64
C VAL A 174 25.94 -9.53 -9.87
N GLU A 175 26.37 -8.30 -10.19
CA GLU A 175 27.47 -7.60 -9.51
C GLU A 175 27.19 -7.38 -8.01
N LEU A 176 25.91 -7.20 -7.66
CA LEU A 176 25.44 -7.04 -6.29
C LEU A 176 25.14 -8.37 -5.57
N GLY A 177 25.37 -9.52 -6.22
CA GLY A 177 25.29 -10.84 -5.60
C GLY A 177 23.98 -11.61 -5.81
N TYR A 178 23.10 -11.17 -6.72
CA TYR A 178 21.79 -11.78 -6.98
C TYR A 178 21.75 -12.63 -8.27
N ALA A 179 22.89 -13.25 -8.64
CA ALA A 179 23.03 -13.94 -9.92
C ALA A 179 21.99 -15.05 -10.15
N GLU A 180 21.63 -15.80 -9.10
CA GLU A 180 20.68 -16.92 -9.21
C GLU A 180 19.28 -16.49 -9.65
N LEU A 181 18.84 -15.31 -9.20
CA LEU A 181 17.57 -14.70 -9.56
C LEU A 181 17.70 -13.93 -10.88
N ALA A 182 18.68 -13.05 -10.98
CA ALA A 182 18.82 -12.10 -12.08
C ALA A 182 18.93 -12.76 -13.46
N VAL A 183 19.68 -13.87 -13.57
CA VAL A 183 19.93 -14.54 -14.87
C VAL A 183 18.65 -15.18 -15.46
N LYS A 184 17.67 -15.50 -14.62
CA LYS A 184 16.43 -16.18 -15.02
C LYS A 184 15.24 -15.24 -15.12
N GLU A 185 15.39 -14.02 -14.62
CA GLU A 185 14.32 -13.04 -14.53
C GLU A 185 14.23 -12.22 -15.82
N ASP A 186 13.08 -12.26 -16.48
CA ASP A 186 12.79 -11.52 -17.71
C ASP A 186 11.89 -10.31 -17.48
N ASP A 187 11.37 -10.11 -16.26
CA ASP A 187 10.62 -8.94 -15.87
C ASP A 187 11.54 -7.85 -15.26
N LYS A 188 11.64 -6.73 -15.97
CA LYS A 188 12.40 -5.56 -15.53
C LYS A 188 11.93 -5.06 -14.15
N ASP A 189 10.63 -5.07 -13.88
CA ASP A 189 10.07 -4.56 -12.63
C ASP A 189 10.45 -5.44 -11.43
N VAL A 190 10.60 -6.75 -11.63
CA VAL A 190 11.06 -7.65 -10.56
C VAL A 190 12.49 -7.31 -10.15
N LEU A 191 13.38 -7.06 -11.12
CA LEU A 191 14.75 -6.64 -10.84
C LEU A 191 14.80 -5.25 -10.19
N LEU A 192 13.99 -4.31 -10.66
CA LEU A 192 13.89 -2.97 -10.07
C LEU A 192 13.40 -3.04 -8.62
N ASN A 193 12.36 -3.81 -8.32
CA ASN A 193 11.85 -4.01 -6.96
C ASN A 193 12.88 -4.70 -6.04
N LEU A 194 13.64 -5.66 -6.56
CA LEU A 194 14.76 -6.27 -5.84
C LEU A 194 15.81 -5.22 -5.47
N LEU A 195 16.32 -4.48 -6.45
CA LEU A 195 17.35 -3.45 -6.21
C LEU A 195 16.84 -2.37 -5.26
N PHE A 196 15.59 -1.95 -5.44
CA PHE A 196 14.95 -0.95 -4.61
C PHE A 196 14.88 -1.39 -3.15
N SER A 197 14.28 -2.57 -2.89
CA SER A 197 14.13 -3.10 -1.52
C SER A 197 15.46 -3.42 -0.83
N GLN A 198 16.44 -3.95 -1.56
CA GLN A 198 17.69 -4.42 -0.97
C GLN A 198 18.75 -3.31 -0.81
N HIS A 199 18.75 -2.29 -1.67
CA HIS A 199 19.79 -1.27 -1.68
C HIS A 199 19.26 0.15 -1.47
N ILE A 200 18.13 0.50 -2.08
CA ILE A 200 17.62 1.88 -2.06
C ILE A 200 16.92 2.17 -0.73
N GLU A 201 15.91 1.40 -0.35
CA GLU A 201 15.15 1.61 0.90
C GLU A 201 16.04 1.72 2.14
N PRO A 202 17.06 0.84 2.33
CA PRO A 202 17.93 0.91 3.50
C PRO A 202 18.85 2.13 3.48
N ALA A 203 19.12 2.75 2.33
CA ALA A 203 20.04 3.86 2.19
C ALA A 203 19.37 5.24 2.38
N ILE A 204 18.15 5.42 1.89
CA ILE A 204 17.54 6.76 1.75
C ILE A 204 16.72 7.24 2.95
N SER A 205 16.42 6.35 3.92
CA SER A 205 15.36 6.59 4.91
C SER A 205 15.79 6.45 6.38
N GLN A 206 17.10 6.42 6.66
CA GLN A 206 17.61 6.10 8.02
C GLN A 206 17.46 7.23 9.04
N GLN A 207 17.76 8.47 8.64
CA GLN A 207 17.83 9.61 9.56
C GLN A 207 16.48 10.33 9.72
N GLN A 208 15.72 10.42 8.63
CA GLN A 208 14.40 11.03 8.58
C GLN A 208 13.55 10.33 7.52
N PRO A 209 12.22 10.46 7.54
CA PRO A 209 11.36 9.88 6.52
C PRO A 209 11.75 10.39 5.12
N CYS A 210 11.58 9.55 4.11
CA CYS A 210 11.88 9.88 2.73
C CYS A 210 10.73 9.44 1.82
N PHE A 211 10.15 10.40 1.12
CA PHE A 211 9.24 10.13 0.01
C PHE A 211 10.04 9.79 -1.23
N VAL A 212 9.68 8.69 -1.87
CA VAL A 212 10.09 8.37 -3.24
C VAL A 212 8.87 8.56 -4.13
N TYR A 213 8.98 9.31 -5.22
CA TYR A 213 7.89 9.56 -6.17
C TYR A 213 8.33 9.41 -7.62
N ASP A 214 7.43 9.51 -8.60
CA ASP A 214 7.72 9.26 -10.02
C ASP A 214 8.24 7.82 -10.27
N PHE A 215 7.53 6.83 -9.72
CA PHE A 215 7.81 5.41 -10.00
C PHE A 215 7.66 5.09 -11.50
N PRO A 216 8.33 4.06 -12.04
CA PRO A 216 8.17 3.65 -13.43
C PRO A 216 6.69 3.44 -13.81
N ALA A 217 6.30 3.82 -15.03
CA ALA A 217 4.92 3.70 -15.51
C ALA A 217 4.38 2.26 -15.46
N SER A 218 5.26 1.26 -15.60
CA SER A 218 4.92 -0.16 -15.44
C SER A 218 4.48 -0.53 -14.01
N GLN A 219 4.85 0.30 -13.04
CA GLN A 219 4.52 0.21 -11.62
C GLN A 219 3.51 1.29 -11.19
N ALA A 220 2.70 1.80 -12.11
CA ALA A 220 1.74 2.86 -11.83
C ALA A 220 0.61 2.42 -10.90
N ALA A 221 0.33 1.12 -10.75
CA ALA A 221 -0.84 0.61 -10.04
C ALA A 221 -2.14 1.31 -10.53
N LEU A 222 -2.80 2.10 -9.68
CA LEU A 222 -3.99 2.90 -10.02
C LEU A 222 -3.70 4.41 -10.17
N ALA A 223 -2.43 4.78 -10.30
CA ALA A 223 -1.99 6.16 -10.51
C ALA A 223 -2.11 6.62 -11.97
N LYS A 224 -2.29 7.93 -12.16
CA LYS A 224 -2.08 8.60 -13.45
C LYS A 224 -0.63 8.51 -13.90
N LEU A 225 -0.41 8.46 -15.20
CA LEU A 225 0.92 8.69 -15.78
C LEU A 225 1.27 10.18 -15.69
N ASN A 226 2.55 10.49 -15.58
CA ASN A 226 3.02 11.86 -15.57
C ASN A 226 2.90 12.44 -17.00
N PRO A 227 2.20 13.57 -17.20
CA PRO A 227 2.01 14.14 -18.53
C PRO A 227 3.31 14.72 -19.14
N GLU A 228 4.27 15.14 -18.30
CA GLU A 228 5.55 15.70 -18.75
C GLU A 228 6.58 14.59 -19.08
N ASP A 229 6.53 13.46 -18.36
CA ASP A 229 7.31 12.26 -18.66
C ASP A 229 6.45 10.98 -18.53
N PRO A 230 5.84 10.51 -19.63
CA PRO A 230 4.96 9.34 -19.60
C PRO A 230 5.63 8.02 -19.19
N ARG A 231 6.95 8.00 -19.00
CA ARG A 231 7.70 6.82 -18.50
C ARG A 231 7.56 6.64 -16.99
N VAL A 232 7.03 7.65 -16.28
CA VAL A 232 6.79 7.59 -14.83
C VAL A 232 5.32 7.83 -14.49
N ALA A 233 4.94 7.39 -13.30
CA ALA A 233 3.60 7.51 -12.75
C ALA A 233 3.59 8.47 -11.56
N GLN A 234 2.48 9.18 -11.38
CA GLN A 234 2.22 10.09 -10.27
C GLN A 234 1.89 9.31 -8.98
N ARG A 235 2.78 8.39 -8.62
CA ARG A 235 2.77 7.54 -7.42
C ARG A 235 3.92 7.94 -6.53
N PHE A 236 3.71 7.85 -5.23
CA PHE A 236 4.74 8.02 -4.22
C PHE A 236 4.62 6.99 -3.10
N GLU A 237 5.73 6.71 -2.44
CA GLU A 237 5.78 5.91 -1.23
C GLU A 237 6.59 6.64 -0.16
N LEU A 238 6.24 6.45 1.11
CA LEU A 238 6.98 6.99 2.26
C LEU A 238 7.75 5.88 2.95
N TYR A 239 9.05 6.04 3.11
CA TYR A 239 9.91 5.11 3.84
C TYR A 239 10.51 5.77 5.07
N TYR A 240 10.65 5.00 6.16
CA TYR A 240 11.42 5.41 7.32
C TYR A 240 12.05 4.21 8.03
N LYS A 241 13.34 4.32 8.36
CA LYS A 241 14.16 3.25 8.97
C LYS A 241 14.10 1.92 8.20
N GLY A 242 14.14 2.00 6.87
CA GLY A 242 14.14 0.83 5.97
C GLY A 242 12.80 0.08 5.95
N VAL A 243 11.69 0.80 6.14
CA VAL A 243 10.33 0.26 6.09
C VAL A 243 9.43 1.21 5.33
N GLU A 244 8.69 0.67 4.37
CA GLU A 244 7.58 1.35 3.71
C GLU A 244 6.43 1.59 4.71
N LEU A 245 6.06 2.85 4.92
CA LEU A 245 4.96 3.26 5.78
C LEU A 245 3.67 3.49 5.01
N ALA A 246 3.76 4.02 3.79
CA ALA A 246 2.59 4.38 3.00
C ALA A 246 2.87 4.34 1.49
N ASN A 247 1.82 4.11 0.71
CA ASN A 247 1.81 4.16 -0.74
C ASN A 247 0.58 4.96 -1.20
N GLY A 248 0.82 5.99 -2.01
CA GLY A 248 -0.21 6.93 -2.47
C GLY A 248 0.02 7.42 -3.89
N PHE A 249 -1.00 8.00 -4.49
CA PHE A 249 -0.97 8.41 -5.89
C PHE A 249 -1.97 9.50 -6.23
N HIS A 250 -1.74 10.17 -7.36
CA HIS A 250 -2.76 10.95 -8.05
C HIS A 250 -3.63 9.99 -8.86
N GLU A 251 -4.91 9.93 -8.51
CA GLU A 251 -5.82 8.85 -8.89
C GLU A 251 -6.15 8.81 -10.38
N LEU A 252 -6.05 7.62 -10.99
CA LEU A 252 -6.58 7.38 -12.33
C LEU A 252 -8.11 7.45 -12.31
N SER A 253 -8.67 8.36 -13.10
CA SER A 253 -10.12 8.55 -13.23
C SER A 253 -10.72 7.98 -14.51
N ASP A 254 -9.90 7.48 -15.45
CA ASP A 254 -10.35 6.93 -16.73
C ASP A 254 -10.84 5.47 -16.55
N PRO A 255 -12.14 5.18 -16.73
CA PRO A 255 -12.69 3.84 -16.56
C PRO A 255 -12.19 2.84 -17.63
N GLN A 256 -11.93 3.30 -18.85
CA GLN A 256 -11.45 2.44 -19.93
C GLN A 256 -10.01 2.02 -19.67
N GLU A 257 -9.16 2.97 -19.31
CA GLU A 257 -7.77 2.69 -18.94
C GLU A 257 -7.71 1.76 -17.73
N GLN A 258 -8.50 2.04 -16.68
CA GLN A 258 -8.56 1.21 -15.48
C GLN A 258 -8.98 -0.24 -15.80
N ARG A 259 -9.98 -0.42 -16.67
CA ARG A 259 -10.40 -1.76 -17.13
C ARG A 259 -9.25 -2.47 -17.86
N GLN A 260 -8.53 -1.79 -18.74
CA GLN A 260 -7.39 -2.39 -19.44
C GLN A 260 -6.29 -2.84 -18.48
N ARG A 261 -5.98 -2.03 -17.45
CA ARG A 261 -5.01 -2.42 -16.40
C ARG A 261 -5.43 -3.69 -15.67
N PHE A 262 -6.70 -3.80 -15.26
CA PHE A 262 -7.23 -5.01 -14.63
C PHE A 262 -7.16 -6.27 -15.52
N LEU A 263 -7.39 -6.11 -16.83
CA LEU A 263 -7.26 -7.22 -17.78
C LEU A 263 -5.79 -7.63 -17.96
N GLN A 264 -4.87 -6.67 -18.04
CA GLN A 264 -3.43 -6.92 -18.12
C GLN A 264 -2.91 -7.61 -16.86
N ASP A 265 -3.35 -7.18 -15.68
CA ASP A 265 -3.03 -7.86 -14.42
C ASP A 265 -3.46 -9.32 -14.47
N ASN A 266 -4.68 -9.61 -14.92
CA ASN A 266 -5.17 -10.98 -15.04
C ASN A 266 -4.38 -11.82 -16.06
N ILE A 267 -3.89 -11.23 -17.15
CA ILE A 267 -2.97 -11.91 -18.09
C ILE A 267 -1.66 -12.26 -17.37
N LYS A 268 -1.05 -11.30 -16.65
CA LYS A 268 0.17 -11.53 -15.86
C LYS A 268 -0.04 -12.60 -14.79
N ARG A 269 -1.20 -12.59 -14.11
CA ARG A 269 -1.58 -13.61 -13.13
C ARG A 269 -1.61 -15.00 -13.75
N GLN A 270 -2.26 -15.17 -14.91
CA GLN A 270 -2.29 -16.45 -15.60
C GLN A 270 -0.89 -16.94 -16.00
N GLN A 271 -0.03 -16.04 -16.50
CA GLN A 271 1.36 -16.36 -16.84
C GLN A 271 2.15 -16.86 -15.60
N HIS A 272 1.83 -16.36 -14.42
CA HIS A 272 2.41 -16.77 -13.14
C HIS A 272 1.66 -17.93 -12.46
N GLY A 273 0.71 -18.58 -13.14
CA GLY A 273 -0.06 -19.70 -12.59
C GLY A 273 -1.05 -19.33 -11.48
N LEU A 274 -1.43 -18.05 -11.40
CA LEU A 274 -2.34 -17.50 -10.40
C LEU A 274 -3.78 -17.45 -10.94
N PRO A 275 -4.80 -17.56 -10.06
CA PRO A 275 -6.19 -17.48 -10.50
C PRO A 275 -6.54 -16.07 -10.98
N ILE A 276 -7.36 -16.00 -12.02
CA ILE A 276 -8.01 -14.75 -12.47
C ILE A 276 -8.93 -14.26 -11.35
N ILE A 277 -8.92 -12.95 -11.13
CA ILE A 277 -9.85 -12.26 -10.24
C ILE A 277 -10.86 -11.52 -11.11
N ALA A 278 -12.15 -11.67 -10.78
CA ALA A 278 -13.22 -10.95 -11.47
C ALA A 278 -13.02 -9.44 -11.29
N VAL A 279 -13.19 -8.70 -12.38
CA VAL A 279 -13.15 -7.24 -12.36
C VAL A 279 -14.30 -6.72 -11.48
N ASP A 280 -14.00 -5.71 -10.66
CA ASP A 280 -15.02 -5.02 -9.87
C ASP A 280 -15.85 -4.08 -10.76
N GLU A 281 -16.97 -4.60 -11.27
CA GLU A 281 -17.87 -3.84 -12.13
C GLU A 281 -18.56 -2.67 -11.40
N TYR A 282 -18.71 -2.73 -10.06
CA TYR A 282 -19.25 -1.58 -9.31
C TYR A 282 -18.24 -0.44 -9.21
N PHE A 283 -16.95 -0.76 -9.09
CA PHE A 283 -15.89 0.23 -9.12
C PHE A 283 -15.79 0.89 -10.50
N LEU A 284 -15.80 0.10 -11.59
CA LEU A 284 -15.78 0.66 -12.95
C LEU A 284 -17.01 1.52 -13.24
N ALA A 285 -18.21 1.07 -12.86
CA ALA A 285 -19.42 1.87 -13.00
C ALA A 285 -19.34 3.20 -12.23
N ALA A 286 -18.67 3.23 -11.07
CA ALA A 286 -18.47 4.48 -10.34
C ALA A 286 -17.50 5.42 -11.06
N LEU A 287 -16.40 4.91 -11.62
CA LEU A 287 -15.50 5.71 -12.46
C LEU A 287 -16.21 6.30 -13.68
N GLU A 288 -17.11 5.55 -14.32
CA GLU A 288 -17.96 6.03 -15.42
C GLU A 288 -18.89 7.18 -15.01
N ASN A 289 -19.30 7.24 -13.74
CA ASN A 289 -20.08 8.35 -13.19
C ASN A 289 -19.22 9.55 -12.76
N GLY A 290 -17.90 9.45 -12.88
CA GLY A 290 -16.94 10.53 -12.65
C GLY A 290 -16.30 10.48 -11.28
N LEU A 291 -15.03 10.09 -11.24
CA LEU A 291 -14.16 10.33 -10.09
C LEU A 291 -13.63 11.77 -10.19
N PRO A 292 -13.87 12.66 -9.21
CA PRO A 292 -13.26 13.99 -9.22
C PRO A 292 -11.72 13.87 -9.20
N PRO A 293 -10.97 14.82 -9.79
CA PRO A 293 -9.52 14.86 -9.63
C PRO A 293 -9.17 14.82 -8.14
N CYS A 294 -8.38 13.84 -7.72
CA CYS A 294 -8.05 13.64 -6.32
C CYS A 294 -6.74 12.87 -6.18
N ALA A 295 -6.13 12.96 -5.01
CA ALA A 295 -5.04 12.08 -4.59
C ALA A 295 -5.50 11.23 -3.40
N GLY A 296 -5.04 9.98 -3.36
CA GLY A 296 -5.33 9.03 -2.30
C GLY A 296 -4.06 8.36 -1.77
N VAL A 297 -4.10 7.90 -0.53
CA VAL A 297 -2.97 7.22 0.08
C VAL A 297 -3.37 6.26 1.19
N ALA A 298 -2.72 5.10 1.22
CA ALA A 298 -2.84 4.09 2.26
C ALA A 298 -1.57 4.04 3.12
N LEU A 299 -1.73 4.14 4.44
CA LEU A 299 -0.68 4.10 5.45
C LEU A 299 -0.88 2.91 6.40
N GLY A 300 0.19 2.16 6.65
CA GLY A 300 0.21 1.06 7.61
C GLY A 300 0.34 1.55 9.05
N VAL A 301 -0.78 1.64 9.78
CA VAL A 301 -0.81 2.17 11.15
C VAL A 301 0.04 1.32 12.10
N ASP A 302 0.04 0.00 11.91
CA ASP A 302 0.83 -0.89 12.75
C ASP A 302 2.34 -0.66 12.57
N ARG A 303 2.80 -0.40 11.33
CA ARG A 303 4.20 -0.05 11.06
C ARG A 303 4.56 1.32 11.62
N LEU A 304 3.66 2.31 11.48
CA LEU A 304 3.82 3.63 12.09
C LEU A 304 4.00 3.53 13.62
N LEU A 305 3.16 2.73 14.28
CA LEU A 305 3.24 2.47 15.72
C LEU A 305 4.55 1.77 16.10
N MET A 306 4.99 0.80 15.31
CA MET A 306 6.27 0.14 15.58
C MET A 306 7.42 1.13 15.60
N LEU A 307 7.48 2.03 14.61
CA LEU A 307 8.55 3.02 14.52
C LEU A 307 8.45 4.08 15.62
N ALA A 308 7.24 4.55 15.93
CA ALA A 308 7.00 5.54 17.00
C ALA A 308 7.38 5.01 18.39
N LEU A 309 7.21 3.70 18.63
CA LEU A 309 7.46 3.05 19.91
C LEU A 309 8.75 2.22 19.95
N ASP A 310 9.62 2.36 18.94
CA ASP A 310 10.85 1.58 18.72
C ASP A 310 10.68 0.04 18.87
N CYS A 311 9.51 -0.47 18.52
CA CYS A 311 9.24 -1.91 18.52
C CYS A 311 9.93 -2.60 17.35
N LYS A 312 10.42 -3.82 17.58
CA LYS A 312 11.17 -4.59 16.56
C LYS A 312 10.29 -5.50 15.73
N ARG A 313 9.10 -5.89 16.22
CA ARG A 313 8.14 -6.76 15.52
C ARG A 313 6.71 -6.22 15.63
N VAL A 314 5.91 -6.41 14.58
CA VAL A 314 4.51 -5.94 14.53
C VAL A 314 3.65 -6.54 15.63
N SER A 315 3.93 -7.78 16.05
CA SER A 315 3.24 -8.42 17.17
C SER A 315 3.33 -7.64 18.48
N GLN A 316 4.35 -6.78 18.66
CA GLN A 316 4.52 -5.97 19.87
C GLN A 316 3.56 -4.78 19.94
N VAL A 317 2.89 -4.43 18.83
CA VAL A 317 1.90 -3.35 18.76
C VAL A 317 0.48 -3.84 18.47
N LEU A 318 0.29 -5.17 18.41
CA LEU A 318 -1.00 -5.83 18.24
C LEU A 318 -1.48 -6.40 19.57
N ALA A 319 -2.77 -6.28 19.87
CA ALA A 319 -3.35 -6.91 21.05
C ALA A 319 -3.13 -8.44 21.01
N PHE A 320 -3.46 -9.06 19.89
CA PHE A 320 -3.14 -10.44 19.57
C PHE A 320 -2.61 -10.49 18.14
N SER A 321 -1.51 -11.20 17.91
CA SER A 321 -1.00 -11.49 16.57
C SER A 321 -1.60 -12.79 16.05
N HIS A 322 -1.40 -13.12 14.77
CA HIS A 322 -1.92 -14.37 14.19
C HIS A 322 -1.53 -15.66 14.95
N THR A 323 -0.46 -15.64 15.76
CA THR A 323 -0.02 -16.79 16.54
C THR A 323 -0.85 -17.07 17.80
N ASN A 324 -1.63 -16.09 18.28
CA ASN A 324 -2.42 -16.18 19.52
C ASN A 324 -3.78 -15.46 19.43
N ALA A 325 -4.27 -15.24 18.21
CA ALA A 325 -5.61 -14.73 17.93
C ALA A 325 -6.68 -15.83 18.10
#